data_AF-A0A352KYC2-F1
#
_entry.id   AF-A0A352KYC2-F1
#
_cell.length_a   1.000
_cell.length_b   1.000
_cell.length_c   1.000
_cell.angle_alpha   90.00
_cell.angle_beta   90.00
_cell.angle_gamma   90.00
#
_symmetry.space_group_name_H-M   'P 1'
#
loop_
_entity.id
_entity.type
_entity.pdbx_description
1 polymer ?
#
loop_
_entity_poly.entity_id
_entity_poly.type
_entity_poly.pdbx_seq_one_letter_code
_entity_poly.pdbx_strand_id
1 'polypeptide(L)'
;MTRHQVTDTTSSERPDFPPERLAKRQPTFQFPKTLLLPALKFFARSKDRGWLPGTPLKRHIVICGFPRSGTTLLQLLLESCTQNLGTCGRERRALEVAAAGKRSHSVILTKRPKDLFLIPEIASWHAANGTQALFILMHRDPRAVLTSRHFSSPQHYYLNCRDWQHFHLHWKWSGNRSDVLSVSYEALTSSPAAVQHQINRFANLDAACRFEDFLSRVPPNFDLRALNGLRQTETTRINSWKSQEHQQRLTQIFSELPELPKILDEMGYSETPQQNFAA
;
A
#
# COMPACT_ATOMS: atom_id res chain seq x y z
N MET A 1 -3.43 36.48 16.52
CA MET A 1 -4.50 35.50 16.74
C MET A 1 -5.29 35.37 15.46
N THR A 2 -5.01 34.35 14.65
CA THR A 2 -5.76 34.10 13.41
C THR A 2 -6.11 32.64 13.41
N ARG A 3 -7.36 32.37 13.77
CA ARG A 3 -7.94 31.04 13.91
C ARG A 3 -8.21 30.51 12.50
N HIS A 4 -7.36 29.63 11.99
CA HIS A 4 -7.70 28.87 10.79
C HIS A 4 -8.85 27.93 11.15
N GLN A 5 -10.06 28.29 10.72
CA GLN A 5 -11.20 27.40 10.66
C GLN A 5 -10.88 26.31 9.64
N VAL A 6 -10.66 25.10 10.12
CA VAL A 6 -10.74 23.90 9.29
C VAL A 6 -12.22 23.56 9.21
N THR A 7 -12.82 23.86 8.07
CA THR A 7 -14.18 23.44 7.73
C THR A 7 -14.18 21.93 7.52
N ASP A 8 -14.98 21.22 8.32
CA ASP A 8 -15.29 19.80 8.15
C ASP A 8 -16.22 19.67 6.94
N THR A 9 -15.64 19.46 5.76
CA THR A 9 -16.35 19.04 4.56
C THR A 9 -15.86 17.66 4.20
N THR A 10 -16.77 16.69 4.14
CA THR A 10 -16.64 15.50 3.29
C THR A 10 -16.54 15.97 1.84
N SER A 11 -15.37 16.48 1.49
CA SER A 11 -15.03 16.92 0.14
C SER A 11 -15.13 15.72 -0.79
N SER A 12 -16.13 15.73 -1.67
CA SER A 12 -16.22 14.82 -2.80
C SER A 12 -15.03 15.00 -3.76
N GLU A 13 -14.38 16.17 -3.71
CA GLU A 13 -13.22 16.50 -4.52
C GLU A 13 -11.97 15.76 -4.05
N ARG A 14 -11.18 15.36 -5.04
CA ARG A 14 -9.91 14.65 -4.84
C ARG A 14 -8.91 15.55 -4.11
N PRO A 15 -8.24 15.06 -3.06
CA PRO A 15 -7.16 15.82 -2.42
C PRO A 15 -6.03 16.15 -3.40
N ASP A 16 -5.38 17.28 -3.19
CA ASP A 16 -4.22 17.69 -3.97
C ASP A 16 -3.14 16.63 -3.99
N PHE A 17 -2.43 16.57 -5.12
CA PHE A 17 -1.26 15.72 -5.22
C PHE A 17 -0.17 16.18 -4.25
N PRO A 18 0.51 15.25 -3.57
CA PRO A 18 1.69 15.60 -2.84
C PRO A 18 2.82 16.07 -3.77
N PRO A 19 3.84 16.76 -3.24
CA PRO A 19 5.04 17.13 -4.00
C PRO A 19 5.66 15.93 -4.73
N GLU A 20 6.25 16.14 -5.91
CA GLU A 20 6.80 15.04 -6.73
C GLU A 20 7.87 14.20 -6.03
N ARG A 21 8.64 14.79 -5.10
CA ARG A 21 9.57 14.04 -4.24
C ARG A 21 8.87 12.89 -3.50
N LEU A 22 7.61 13.10 -3.10
CA LEU A 22 6.78 12.15 -2.40
C LEU A 22 5.97 11.31 -3.39
N ALA A 23 5.16 11.93 -4.25
CA ALA A 23 4.25 11.24 -5.15
C ALA A 23 4.99 10.35 -6.18
N LYS A 24 6.10 10.86 -6.71
CA LYS A 24 6.84 10.31 -7.85
C LYS A 24 5.87 9.87 -8.93
N ARG A 25 5.08 10.80 -9.50
CA ARG A 25 3.99 10.45 -10.43
C ARG A 25 4.51 9.95 -11.76
N GLN A 26 5.61 10.50 -12.24
CA GLN A 26 6.25 10.06 -13.47
C GLN A 26 7.31 8.99 -13.21
N PRO A 27 7.43 7.97 -14.08
CA PRO A 27 8.56 7.06 -14.02
C PRO A 27 9.87 7.82 -14.29
N THR A 28 10.91 7.53 -13.53
CA THR A 28 12.25 8.03 -13.83
C THR A 28 12.74 7.41 -15.13
N PHE A 29 13.28 8.22 -16.04
CA PHE A 29 13.90 7.72 -17.27
C PHE A 29 15.07 6.79 -16.92
N GLN A 30 15.10 5.61 -17.52
CA GLN A 30 16.15 4.62 -17.35
C GLN A 30 16.57 4.09 -18.72
N PHE A 31 17.75 4.49 -19.19
CA PHE A 31 18.31 3.91 -20.41
C PHE A 31 18.77 2.46 -20.17
N PRO A 32 18.53 1.52 -21.12
CA PRO A 32 17.73 1.63 -22.34
C PRO A 32 16.25 1.26 -22.12
N LYS A 33 15.84 0.86 -20.91
CA LYS A 33 14.49 0.36 -20.59
C LYS A 33 13.37 1.29 -21.07
N THR A 34 13.53 2.60 -20.88
CA THR A 34 12.51 3.58 -21.27
C THR A 34 12.32 3.65 -22.79
N LEU A 35 13.36 3.38 -23.58
CA LEU A 35 13.28 3.32 -25.04
C LEU A 35 12.53 2.08 -25.54
N LEU A 36 12.55 0.98 -24.76
CA LEU A 36 11.83 -0.25 -25.10
C LEU A 36 10.34 -0.20 -24.74
N LEU A 37 9.90 0.77 -23.92
CA LEU A 37 8.52 0.83 -23.45
C LEU A 37 7.47 0.91 -24.55
N PRO A 38 7.62 1.68 -25.64
CA PRO A 38 6.63 1.71 -26.73
C PRO A 38 6.43 0.32 -27.35
N ALA A 39 7.52 -0.40 -27.61
CA ALA A 39 7.47 -1.75 -28.15
C ALA A 39 6.81 -2.72 -27.16
N LEU A 40 7.21 -2.68 -25.87
CA LEU A 40 6.61 -3.53 -24.84
C LEU A 40 5.10 -3.28 -24.67
N LYS A 41 4.66 -2.01 -24.72
CA LYS A 41 3.24 -1.65 -24.69
C LYS A 41 2.49 -2.18 -25.90
N PHE A 42 3.09 -2.10 -27.09
CA PHE A 42 2.50 -2.67 -28.30
C PHE A 42 2.31 -4.18 -28.15
N PHE A 43 3.34 -4.92 -27.76
CA PHE A 43 3.24 -6.37 -27.55
C PHE A 43 2.21 -6.76 -26.50
N ALA A 44 2.18 -6.03 -25.38
CA ALA A 44 1.22 -6.26 -24.31
C ALA A 44 -0.23 -6.08 -24.81
N ARG A 45 -0.51 -4.97 -25.51
CA ARG A 45 -1.84 -4.69 -26.10
C ARG A 45 -2.24 -5.70 -27.16
N SER A 46 -1.32 -6.10 -28.04
CA SER A 46 -1.58 -7.10 -29.06
C SER A 46 -1.96 -8.45 -28.45
N LYS A 47 -1.33 -8.84 -27.33
CA LYS A 47 -1.72 -10.04 -26.58
C LYS A 47 -3.07 -9.90 -25.91
N ASP A 48 -3.38 -8.74 -25.31
CA ASP A 48 -4.69 -8.49 -24.70
C ASP A 48 -5.83 -8.55 -25.73
N ARG A 49 -5.57 -8.16 -26.98
CA ARG A 49 -6.51 -8.27 -28.11
C ARG A 49 -6.57 -9.66 -28.76
N GLY A 50 -5.74 -10.61 -28.32
CA GLY A 50 -5.64 -11.94 -28.92
C GLY A 50 -4.90 -11.99 -30.26
N TRP A 51 -4.23 -10.91 -30.69
CA TRP A 51 -3.45 -10.87 -31.93
C TRP A 51 -2.10 -11.58 -31.82
N LEU A 52 -1.58 -11.73 -30.60
CA LEU A 52 -0.35 -12.45 -30.30
C LEU A 52 -0.58 -13.46 -29.18
N PRO A 53 0.19 -14.56 -29.13
CA PRO A 53 0.07 -15.55 -28.07
C PRO A 53 0.40 -14.95 -26.70
N GLY A 54 -0.44 -15.26 -25.71
CA GLY A 54 -0.30 -14.83 -24.33
C GLY A 54 -1.61 -14.96 -23.56
N THR A 55 -1.58 -14.63 -22.28
CA THR A 55 -2.77 -14.61 -21.42
C THR A 55 -3.24 -13.16 -21.28
N PRO A 56 -4.39 -12.78 -21.86
CA PRO A 56 -4.94 -11.44 -21.75
C PRO A 56 -5.12 -11.03 -20.29
N LEU A 57 -4.72 -9.80 -19.97
CA LEU A 57 -4.97 -9.23 -18.65
C LEU A 57 -6.48 -9.07 -18.47
N LYS A 58 -7.01 -9.53 -17.33
CA LYS A 58 -8.43 -9.34 -16.94
C LYS A 58 -8.55 -8.50 -15.68
N ARG A 59 -7.71 -8.79 -14.68
CA ARG A 59 -7.77 -8.14 -13.35
C ARG A 59 -6.37 -7.78 -12.85
N HIS A 60 -6.29 -6.65 -12.16
CA HIS A 60 -5.08 -6.18 -11.52
C HIS A 60 -5.35 -5.83 -10.07
N ILE A 61 -4.66 -6.51 -9.17
CA ILE A 61 -4.69 -6.23 -7.73
C ILE A 61 -3.53 -5.29 -7.41
N VAL A 62 -3.84 -4.16 -6.80
CA VAL A 62 -2.88 -3.09 -6.50
C VAL A 62 -2.80 -2.90 -4.99
N ILE A 63 -1.71 -3.34 -4.37
CA ILE A 63 -1.42 -3.06 -2.97
C ILE A 63 -0.77 -1.67 -2.88
N CYS A 64 -1.47 -0.75 -2.23
CA CYS A 64 -0.97 0.59 -1.98
C CYS A 64 -1.44 1.09 -0.59
N GLY A 65 -1.21 2.35 -0.26
CA GLY A 65 -1.55 2.92 1.05
C GLY A 65 -0.33 3.53 1.74
N PHE A 66 -0.35 3.54 3.06
CA PHE A 66 0.72 4.12 3.85
C PHE A 66 2.03 3.33 3.65
N PRO A 67 3.20 3.96 3.57
CA PRO A 67 4.44 3.21 3.74
C PRO A 67 4.53 2.73 5.20
N ARG A 68 5.31 1.66 5.44
CA ARG A 68 5.53 1.08 6.78
C ARG A 68 4.27 0.46 7.44
N SER A 69 3.20 0.24 6.66
CA SER A 69 1.97 -0.45 7.08
C SER A 69 1.92 -1.94 6.69
N GLY A 70 3.05 -2.56 6.37
CA GLY A 70 3.08 -3.98 6.02
C GLY A 70 2.70 -4.30 4.57
N THR A 71 2.73 -3.34 3.65
CA THR A 71 2.47 -3.59 2.20
C THR A 71 3.34 -4.70 1.62
N THR A 72 4.61 -4.79 2.01
CA THR A 72 5.51 -5.87 1.53
C THR A 72 5.16 -7.21 2.16
N LEU A 73 4.68 -7.23 3.42
CA LEU A 73 4.23 -8.46 4.07
C LEU A 73 2.99 -8.99 3.35
N LEU A 74 2.00 -8.13 3.08
CA LEU A 74 0.82 -8.52 2.33
C LEU A 74 1.18 -9.02 0.93
N GLN A 75 2.10 -8.34 0.24
CA GLN A 75 2.60 -8.80 -1.05
C GLN A 75 3.16 -10.21 -0.94
N LEU A 76 4.05 -10.47 0.02
CA LEU A 76 4.64 -11.80 0.22
C LEU A 76 3.57 -12.86 0.46
N LEU A 77 2.60 -12.58 1.33
CA LEU A 77 1.51 -13.50 1.63
C LEU A 77 0.68 -13.84 0.39
N LEU A 78 0.28 -12.83 -0.39
CA LEU A 78 -0.48 -13.07 -1.63
C LEU A 78 0.35 -13.80 -2.70
N GLU A 79 1.62 -13.45 -2.88
CA GLU A 79 2.48 -14.14 -3.85
C GLU A 79 2.76 -15.60 -3.46
N SER A 80 2.76 -15.93 -2.16
CA SER A 80 3.01 -17.29 -1.65
C SER A 80 1.76 -18.15 -1.62
N CYS A 81 0.60 -17.55 -1.34
CA CYS A 81 -0.62 -18.26 -0.95
C CYS A 81 -1.76 -18.17 -1.96
N THR A 82 -1.55 -17.59 -3.15
CA THR A 82 -2.61 -17.42 -4.18
C THR A 82 -2.28 -18.21 -5.45
N GLN A 83 -3.28 -18.88 -6.01
CA GLN A 83 -3.12 -19.59 -7.28
C GLN A 83 -3.15 -18.64 -8.48
N ASN A 84 -2.42 -18.99 -9.55
CA ASN A 84 -2.51 -18.34 -10.86
C ASN A 84 -2.32 -16.81 -10.86
N LEU A 85 -1.54 -16.29 -9.91
CA LEU A 85 -1.28 -14.87 -9.76
C LEU A 85 0.02 -14.46 -10.45
N GLY A 86 -0.03 -13.51 -11.38
CA GLY A 86 1.16 -12.93 -12.00
C GLY A 86 1.80 -11.89 -11.08
N THR A 87 3.04 -12.10 -10.65
CA THR A 87 3.68 -11.26 -9.63
C THR A 87 5.02 -10.68 -10.08
N CYS A 88 5.60 -9.81 -9.26
CA CYS A 88 6.90 -9.19 -9.53
C CYS A 88 7.95 -9.44 -8.45
N GLY A 89 7.58 -9.92 -7.26
CA GLY A 89 8.48 -10.14 -6.12
C GLY A 89 9.11 -8.86 -5.56
N ARG A 90 8.76 -7.68 -6.08
CA ARG A 90 9.35 -6.38 -5.69
C ARG A 90 8.37 -5.24 -5.95
N GLU A 91 8.72 -4.06 -5.44
CA GLU A 91 7.95 -2.85 -5.70
C GLU A 91 7.94 -2.49 -7.19
N ARG A 92 6.74 -2.35 -7.76
CA ARG A 92 6.52 -1.96 -9.16
C ARG A 92 5.31 -1.04 -9.25
N ARG A 93 5.37 -0.09 -10.16
CA ARG A 93 4.27 0.84 -10.44
C ARG A 93 3.15 0.11 -11.21
N ALA A 94 1.92 0.21 -10.72
CA ALA A 94 0.76 -0.44 -11.31
C ALA A 94 0.59 -0.13 -12.81
N LEU A 95 0.54 1.15 -13.19
CA LEU A 95 0.36 1.55 -14.59
C LEU A 95 1.45 1.03 -15.54
N GLU A 96 2.68 0.89 -15.06
CA GLU A 96 3.79 0.36 -15.89
C GLU A 96 3.59 -1.13 -16.17
N VAL A 97 3.28 -1.91 -15.13
CA VAL A 97 3.04 -3.35 -15.27
C VAL A 97 1.75 -3.61 -16.05
N ALA A 98 0.69 -2.84 -15.79
CA ALA A 98 -0.55 -2.92 -16.55
C ALA A 98 -0.30 -2.63 -18.03
N ALA A 99 0.42 -1.55 -18.37
CA ALA A 99 0.60 -1.16 -19.77
C ALA A 99 1.64 -2.00 -20.54
N ALA A 100 2.68 -2.51 -19.89
CA ALA A 100 3.85 -3.10 -20.55
C ALA A 100 4.34 -4.43 -19.94
N GLY A 101 3.68 -4.94 -18.90
CA GLY A 101 4.05 -6.18 -18.22
C GLY A 101 3.82 -7.43 -19.06
N LYS A 102 4.52 -8.51 -18.70
CA LYS A 102 4.38 -9.81 -19.36
C LYS A 102 2.94 -10.32 -19.21
N ARG A 103 2.33 -10.71 -20.34
CA ARG A 103 0.99 -11.32 -20.41
C ARG A 103 1.06 -12.83 -20.23
N SER A 104 1.44 -13.28 -19.03
CA SER A 104 1.46 -14.71 -18.66
C SER A 104 0.29 -15.12 -17.78
N HIS A 105 -0.35 -14.18 -17.10
CA HIS A 105 -1.48 -14.43 -16.21
C HIS A 105 -2.60 -13.43 -16.48
N SER A 106 -3.84 -13.87 -16.28
CA SER A 106 -5.03 -13.02 -16.42
C SER A 106 -5.27 -12.14 -15.19
N VAL A 107 -4.73 -12.54 -14.04
CA VAL A 107 -4.72 -11.77 -12.80
C VAL A 107 -3.29 -11.45 -12.43
N ILE A 108 -2.99 -10.18 -12.17
CA ILE A 108 -1.66 -9.74 -11.76
C ILE A 108 -1.72 -8.97 -10.43
N LEU A 109 -0.61 -8.97 -9.70
CA LEU A 109 -0.40 -8.24 -8.46
C LEU A 109 0.74 -7.23 -8.62
N THR A 110 0.50 -5.99 -8.21
CA THR A 110 1.58 -5.03 -7.95
C THR A 110 1.47 -4.47 -6.55
N LYS A 111 2.62 -4.02 -6.04
CA LYS A 111 2.70 -3.31 -4.76
C LYS A 111 3.55 -2.08 -4.95
N ARG A 112 2.99 -0.93 -4.58
CA ARG A 112 3.71 0.34 -4.40
C ARG A 112 2.86 1.25 -3.53
N PRO A 113 3.31 1.64 -2.31
CA PRO A 113 2.52 2.50 -1.42
C PRO A 113 1.98 3.75 -2.11
N LYS A 114 2.83 4.38 -2.93
CA LYS A 114 2.55 5.62 -3.66
C LYS A 114 1.55 5.49 -4.81
N ASP A 115 1.15 4.28 -5.20
CA ASP A 115 0.05 4.11 -6.16
C ASP A 115 -1.30 4.51 -5.55
N LEU A 116 -1.37 4.73 -4.22
CA LEU A 116 -2.50 5.37 -3.54
C LEU A 116 -2.86 6.71 -4.21
N PHE A 117 -1.85 7.52 -4.53
CA PHE A 117 -2.06 8.81 -5.17
C PHE A 117 -2.55 8.68 -6.61
N LEU A 118 -2.51 7.50 -7.21
CA LEU A 118 -2.81 7.27 -8.63
C LEU A 118 -4.01 6.34 -8.84
N ILE A 119 -4.81 6.09 -7.80
CA ILE A 119 -5.99 5.20 -7.87
C ILE A 119 -6.91 5.57 -9.04
N PRO A 120 -7.32 6.85 -9.23
CA PRO A 120 -8.20 7.23 -10.34
C PRO A 120 -7.58 6.97 -11.71
N GLU A 121 -6.28 7.25 -11.88
CA GLU A 121 -5.56 7.03 -13.13
C GLU A 121 -5.41 5.54 -13.45
N ILE A 122 -5.13 4.72 -12.45
CA ILE A 122 -5.04 3.26 -12.59
C ILE A 122 -6.41 2.70 -12.98
N ALA A 123 -7.47 3.06 -12.24
CA ALA A 123 -8.83 2.61 -12.52
C ALA A 123 -9.28 3.02 -13.93
N SER A 124 -9.05 4.28 -14.32
CA SER A 124 -9.41 4.80 -15.65
C SER A 124 -8.66 4.09 -16.77
N TRP A 125 -7.37 3.79 -16.58
CA TRP A 125 -6.61 2.99 -17.54
C TRP A 125 -7.22 1.60 -17.72
N HIS A 126 -7.57 0.93 -16.62
CA HIS A 126 -8.15 -0.40 -16.67
C HIS A 126 -9.52 -0.41 -17.37
N ALA A 127 -10.41 0.53 -17.02
CA ALA A 127 -11.70 0.70 -17.68
C ALA A 127 -11.56 0.93 -19.19
N ALA A 128 -10.65 1.82 -19.61
CA ALA A 128 -10.40 2.10 -21.02
C ALA A 128 -9.79 0.93 -21.81
N ASN A 129 -9.23 -0.08 -21.12
CA ASN A 129 -8.65 -1.27 -21.74
C ASN A 129 -9.49 -2.54 -21.49
N GLY A 130 -10.74 -2.41 -21.01
CA GLY A 130 -11.64 -3.55 -20.80
C GLY A 130 -11.22 -4.50 -19.69
N THR A 131 -10.53 -3.99 -18.66
CA THR A 131 -10.01 -4.76 -17.52
C THR A 131 -10.41 -4.11 -16.21
N GLN A 132 -10.20 -4.80 -15.09
CA GLN A 132 -10.55 -4.31 -13.76
C GLN A 132 -9.30 -4.08 -12.89
N ALA A 133 -9.25 -2.95 -12.18
CA ALA A 133 -8.33 -2.74 -11.06
C ALA A 133 -9.08 -2.93 -9.74
N LEU A 134 -8.44 -3.60 -8.77
CA LEU A 134 -8.90 -3.68 -7.39
C LEU A 134 -7.76 -3.23 -6.48
N PHE A 135 -8.06 -2.39 -5.50
CA PHE A 135 -7.07 -1.74 -4.67
C PHE A 135 -7.15 -2.27 -3.24
N ILE A 136 -6.03 -2.71 -2.70
CA ILE A 136 -5.91 -3.06 -1.29
C ILE A 136 -5.13 -1.95 -0.60
N LEU A 137 -5.81 -1.17 0.24
CA LEU A 137 -5.24 -0.02 0.94
C LEU A 137 -4.74 -0.44 2.32
N MET A 138 -3.43 -0.61 2.43
CA MET A 138 -2.78 -0.94 3.69
C MET A 138 -2.64 0.29 4.57
N HIS A 139 -3.18 0.22 5.78
CA HIS A 139 -2.97 1.21 6.84
C HIS A 139 -2.44 0.55 8.11
N ARG A 140 -2.00 1.38 9.04
CA ARG A 140 -1.42 1.00 10.33
C ARG A 140 -1.60 2.16 11.28
N ASP A 141 -1.54 1.90 12.58
CA ASP A 141 -1.51 2.95 13.60
C ASP A 141 -0.54 4.09 13.18
N PRO A 142 -1.02 5.32 12.99
CA PRO A 142 -0.23 6.49 12.64
C PRO A 142 1.01 6.66 13.53
N ARG A 143 0.88 6.37 14.83
CA ARG A 143 1.97 6.45 15.82
C ARG A 143 3.09 5.47 15.46
N ALA A 144 2.73 4.24 15.06
CA ALA A 144 3.68 3.23 14.60
C ALA A 144 4.34 3.59 13.26
N VAL A 145 3.60 4.24 12.35
CA VAL A 145 4.15 4.68 11.06
C VAL A 145 5.13 5.83 11.24
N LEU A 146 4.76 6.86 12.00
CA LEU A 146 5.52 8.10 12.19
C LEU A 146 6.75 7.94 13.11
N THR A 147 6.81 6.85 13.88
CA THR A 147 7.99 6.45 14.67
C THR A 147 8.85 5.40 13.95
N SER A 148 8.45 4.94 12.76
CA SER A 148 9.24 3.98 11.98
C SER A 148 10.46 4.66 11.35
N ARG A 149 11.64 4.05 11.50
CA ARG A 149 12.91 4.53 10.92
C ARG A 149 13.28 3.81 9.62
N HIS A 150 14.11 4.47 8.80
CA HIS A 150 14.70 3.84 7.62
C HIS A 150 15.68 2.74 8.02
N PHE A 151 15.62 1.57 7.35
CA PHE A 151 16.62 0.51 7.56
C PHE A 151 18.02 0.96 7.15
N SER A 152 18.15 1.63 5.99
CA SER A 152 19.42 2.14 5.47
C SER A 152 19.91 3.42 6.16
N SER A 153 19.05 4.07 6.95
CA SER A 153 19.36 5.34 7.62
C SER A 153 18.68 5.39 8.99
N PRO A 154 19.14 4.59 9.97
CA PRO A 154 18.44 4.40 11.23
C PRO A 154 18.22 5.69 12.03
N GLN A 155 19.03 6.72 11.80
CA GLN A 155 18.89 8.03 12.45
C GLN A 155 17.70 8.86 11.94
N HIS A 156 17.07 8.45 10.82
CA HIS A 156 16.00 9.19 10.18
C HIS A 156 14.69 8.42 10.21
N TYR A 157 13.62 9.09 10.66
CA TYR A 157 12.26 8.59 10.51
C TYR A 157 11.87 8.50 9.03
N TYR A 158 11.04 7.51 8.70
CA TYR A 158 10.67 7.20 7.32
C TYR A 158 9.73 8.25 6.71
N LEU A 159 8.83 8.79 7.54
CA LEU A 159 7.89 9.86 7.18
C LEU A 159 7.89 10.95 8.25
N ASN A 160 7.74 12.20 7.80
CA ASN A 160 7.33 13.32 8.64
C ASN A 160 5.79 13.45 8.64
N CYS A 161 5.23 14.24 9.55
CA CYS A 161 3.79 14.41 9.72
C CYS A 161 3.11 14.98 8.46
N ARG A 162 3.74 15.97 7.81
CA ARG A 162 3.22 16.59 6.58
C ARG A 162 3.10 15.60 5.43
N ASP A 163 4.14 14.81 5.19
CA ASP A 163 4.14 13.79 4.14
C ASP A 163 3.13 12.68 4.45
N TRP A 164 2.96 12.32 5.73
CA TRP A 164 1.95 11.36 6.18
C TRP A 164 0.52 11.86 5.97
N GLN A 165 0.22 13.14 6.23
CA GLN A 165 -1.10 13.73 6.00
C GLN A 165 -1.57 13.55 4.56
N HIS A 166 -0.69 13.67 3.56
CA HIS A 166 -1.05 13.39 2.17
C HIS A 166 -1.52 11.95 1.96
N PHE A 167 -0.88 10.95 2.59
CA PHE A 167 -1.37 9.57 2.54
C PHE A 167 -2.72 9.44 3.24
N HIS A 168 -2.90 10.07 4.40
CA HIS A 168 -4.15 10.02 5.14
C HIS A 168 -5.32 10.59 4.31
N LEU A 169 -5.15 11.78 3.71
CA LEU A 169 -6.18 12.42 2.90
C LEU A 169 -6.57 11.55 1.69
N HIS A 170 -5.59 11.00 0.96
CA HIS A 170 -5.87 10.14 -0.20
C HIS A 170 -6.44 8.77 0.20
N TRP A 171 -6.03 8.22 1.34
CA TRP A 171 -6.61 7.00 1.90
C TRP A 171 -8.07 7.20 2.29
N LYS A 172 -8.38 8.26 3.05
CA LYS A 172 -9.73 8.60 3.48
C LYS A 172 -10.65 8.86 2.28
N TRP A 173 -10.17 9.64 1.30
CA TRP A 173 -10.92 9.92 0.07
C TRP A 173 -11.19 8.66 -0.76
N SER A 174 -10.20 7.77 -0.88
CA SER A 174 -10.33 6.55 -1.69
C SER A 174 -11.12 5.42 -0.98
N GLY A 175 -11.23 5.46 0.35
CA GLY A 175 -11.79 4.38 1.15
C GLY A 175 -13.25 4.02 0.85
N ASN A 176 -14.02 4.95 0.28
CA ASN A 176 -15.44 4.76 -0.04
C ASN A 176 -15.70 4.15 -1.42
N ARG A 177 -14.65 3.83 -2.20
CA ARG A 177 -14.80 3.26 -3.54
C ARG A 177 -15.15 1.77 -3.46
N SER A 178 -16.01 1.29 -4.36
CA SER A 178 -16.39 -0.13 -4.42
C SER A 178 -15.26 -1.06 -4.89
N ASP A 179 -14.24 -0.51 -5.55
CA ASP A 179 -13.04 -1.23 -6.01
C ASP A 179 -11.88 -1.13 -5.00
N VAL A 180 -12.16 -0.70 -3.77
CA VAL A 180 -11.18 -0.54 -2.69
C VAL A 180 -11.54 -1.46 -1.52
N LEU A 181 -10.50 -2.12 -0.98
CA LEU A 181 -10.54 -2.85 0.28
C LEU A 181 -9.48 -2.26 1.23
N SER A 182 -9.89 -1.72 2.37
CA SER A 182 -8.96 -1.28 3.41
C SER A 182 -8.54 -2.44 4.31
N VAL A 183 -7.25 -2.56 4.58
CA VAL A 183 -6.67 -3.62 5.44
C VAL A 183 -5.70 -2.99 6.42
N SER A 184 -5.91 -3.22 7.72
CA SER A 184 -4.98 -2.79 8.76
C SER A 184 -3.83 -3.79 8.90
N TYR A 185 -2.63 -3.28 9.18
CA TYR A 185 -1.48 -4.10 9.54
C TYR A 185 -1.79 -4.99 10.75
N GLU A 186 -2.49 -4.43 11.73
CA GLU A 186 -2.85 -5.09 12.99
C GLU A 186 -3.75 -6.31 12.74
N ALA A 187 -4.74 -6.21 11.85
CA ALA A 187 -5.57 -7.33 11.45
C ALA A 187 -4.77 -8.35 10.62
N LEU A 188 -3.91 -7.88 9.71
CA LEU A 188 -3.07 -8.76 8.89
C LEU A 188 -2.17 -9.66 9.74
N THR A 189 -1.60 -9.12 10.83
CA THR A 189 -0.72 -9.90 11.71
C THR A 189 -1.46 -10.68 12.79
N SER A 190 -2.57 -10.16 13.32
CA SER A 190 -3.30 -10.80 14.42
C SER A 190 -4.32 -11.83 13.95
N SER A 191 -4.82 -11.69 12.71
CA SER A 191 -5.86 -12.57 12.15
C SER A 191 -5.65 -12.80 10.64
N PRO A 192 -4.48 -13.36 10.24
CA PRO A 192 -4.12 -13.53 8.83
C PRO A 192 -5.12 -14.33 8.01
N ALA A 193 -5.73 -15.39 8.56
CA ALA A 193 -6.77 -16.17 7.87
C ALA A 193 -8.03 -15.33 7.56
N ALA A 194 -8.47 -14.47 8.49
CA ALA A 194 -9.63 -13.62 8.27
C ALA A 194 -9.36 -12.60 7.16
N VAL A 195 -8.17 -12.00 7.16
CA VAL A 195 -7.74 -11.07 6.10
C VAL A 195 -7.59 -11.80 4.76
N GLN A 196 -7.04 -13.01 4.73
CA GLN A 196 -6.96 -13.83 3.52
C GLN A 196 -8.35 -14.07 2.94
N HIS A 197 -9.30 -14.52 3.75
CA HIS A 197 -10.67 -14.77 3.33
C HIS A 197 -11.33 -13.50 2.76
N GLN A 198 -11.16 -12.36 3.43
CA GLN A 198 -11.69 -11.07 2.98
C GLN A 198 -11.11 -10.67 1.61
N ILE A 199 -9.79 -10.78 1.42
CA ILE A 199 -9.13 -10.45 0.15
C ILE A 199 -9.55 -11.41 -0.95
N ASN A 200 -9.61 -12.72 -0.66
CA ASN A 200 -10.01 -13.72 -1.66
C ASN A 200 -11.43 -13.49 -2.14
N ARG A 201 -12.36 -13.17 -1.24
CA ARG A 201 -13.74 -12.81 -1.60
C ARG A 201 -13.79 -11.53 -2.41
N PHE A 202 -13.08 -10.49 -1.97
CA PHE A 202 -13.06 -9.19 -2.63
C PHE A 202 -12.48 -9.25 -4.05
N ALA A 203 -11.37 -9.97 -4.22
CA ALA A 203 -10.63 -10.05 -5.48
C ALA A 203 -10.95 -11.30 -6.32
N ASN A 204 -11.88 -12.14 -5.85
CA ASN A 204 -12.24 -13.44 -6.42
C ASN A 204 -10.97 -14.26 -6.75
N LEU A 205 -10.21 -14.57 -5.70
CA LEU A 205 -8.96 -15.33 -5.76
C LEU A 205 -9.11 -16.71 -5.12
N ASP A 206 -8.39 -17.67 -5.69
CA ASP A 206 -8.28 -19.01 -5.14
C ASP A 206 -7.01 -19.15 -4.29
N ALA A 207 -7.18 -19.64 -3.06
CA ALA A 207 -6.06 -19.89 -2.17
C ALA A 207 -5.25 -21.13 -2.62
N ALA A 208 -3.92 -21.01 -2.65
CA ALA A 208 -3.00 -22.13 -2.81
C ALA A 208 -2.64 -22.80 -1.47
N CYS A 209 -2.60 -21.99 -0.40
CA CYS A 209 -2.45 -22.41 0.99
C CYS A 209 -2.95 -21.29 1.91
N ARG A 210 -2.89 -21.49 3.22
CA ARG A 210 -3.25 -20.46 4.19
C ARG A 210 -2.14 -19.42 4.31
N PHE A 211 -2.48 -18.18 4.68
CA PHE A 211 -1.48 -17.14 4.96
C PHE A 211 -0.53 -17.53 6.08
N GLU A 212 -0.96 -18.34 7.04
CA GLU A 212 -0.12 -18.85 8.13
C GLU A 212 0.95 -19.83 7.65
N ASP A 213 0.76 -20.48 6.50
CA ASP A 213 1.65 -21.52 5.96
C ASP A 213 2.64 -20.99 4.91
N PHE A 214 2.66 -19.66 4.69
CA PHE A 214 3.35 -19.01 3.57
C PHE A 214 4.87 -19.26 3.53
N LEU A 215 5.51 -19.49 4.70
CA LEU A 215 6.96 -19.68 4.80
C LEU A 215 7.46 -20.85 3.95
N SER A 216 6.63 -21.88 3.76
CA SER A 216 6.95 -23.04 2.93
C SER A 216 6.87 -22.76 1.42
N ARG A 217 6.35 -21.59 1.01
CA ARG A 217 6.02 -21.24 -0.38
C ARG A 217 6.53 -19.86 -0.81
N VAL A 218 7.52 -19.33 -0.12
CA VAL A 218 8.12 -18.02 -0.46
C VAL A 218 8.66 -18.06 -1.89
N PRO A 219 8.27 -17.12 -2.77
CA PRO A 219 8.81 -17.06 -4.12
C PRO A 219 10.33 -16.86 -4.11
N PRO A 220 11.09 -17.58 -4.96
CA PRO A 220 12.56 -17.60 -4.90
C PRO A 220 13.22 -16.24 -5.17
N ASN A 221 12.53 -15.33 -5.87
CA ASN A 221 13.04 -14.00 -6.24
C ASN A 221 12.36 -12.86 -5.49
N PHE A 222 11.75 -13.13 -4.34
CA PHE A 222 11.08 -12.11 -3.55
C PHE A 222 12.08 -11.18 -2.83
N ASP A 223 11.89 -9.87 -2.94
CA ASP A 223 12.74 -8.85 -2.30
C ASP A 223 12.37 -8.69 -0.81
N LEU A 224 13.14 -9.37 0.03
CA LEU A 224 12.94 -9.39 1.49
C LEU A 224 13.47 -8.13 2.22
N ARG A 225 14.14 -7.19 1.53
CA ARG A 225 14.81 -6.06 2.19
C ARG A 225 13.86 -5.21 3.04
N ALA A 226 12.62 -5.03 2.58
CA ALA A 226 11.63 -4.24 3.31
C ALA A 226 11.03 -4.96 4.53
N LEU A 227 11.26 -6.27 4.68
CA LEU A 227 10.74 -7.08 5.79
C LEU A 227 11.74 -7.23 6.94
N ASN A 228 13.00 -6.84 6.76
CA ASN A 228 14.09 -7.09 7.71
C ASN A 228 14.21 -8.59 8.05
N GLY A 229 14.19 -9.44 7.02
CA GLY A 229 14.26 -10.90 7.15
C GLY A 229 12.90 -11.59 7.06
N LEU A 230 12.95 -12.87 6.71
CA LEU A 230 11.78 -13.74 6.63
C LEU A 230 11.43 -14.24 8.03
N ARG A 231 10.18 -14.04 8.46
CA ARG A 231 9.67 -14.49 9.76
C ARG A 231 8.16 -14.71 9.70
N GLN A 232 7.64 -15.53 10.61
CA GLN A 232 6.20 -15.65 10.81
C GLN A 232 5.54 -14.29 11.08
N THR A 233 4.23 -14.20 10.83
CA THR A 233 3.45 -13.04 11.26
C THR A 233 3.52 -12.94 12.79
N GLU A 234 3.94 -11.78 13.28
CA GLU A 234 4.10 -11.51 14.72
C GLU A 234 3.36 -10.23 15.10
N THR A 235 2.79 -10.21 16.31
CA THR A 235 2.07 -9.06 16.87
C THR A 235 2.96 -8.13 17.71
N THR A 236 4.20 -8.55 18.00
CA THR A 236 5.17 -7.83 18.84
C THR A 236 5.43 -6.39 18.37
N ARG A 237 5.29 -6.12 17.07
CA ARG A 237 5.51 -4.80 16.49
C ARG A 237 4.29 -3.89 16.49
N ILE A 238 3.10 -4.37 16.83
CA ILE A 238 1.88 -3.54 16.82
C ILE A 238 2.07 -2.33 17.75
N ASN A 239 2.53 -2.59 18.97
CA ASN A 239 2.70 -1.57 20.01
C ASN A 239 4.14 -1.08 20.16
N SER A 240 5.03 -1.31 19.19
CA SER A 240 6.44 -0.92 19.31
C SER A 240 6.63 0.59 19.49
N TRP A 241 5.67 1.39 19.03
CA TRP A 241 5.67 2.85 19.19
C TRP A 241 5.60 3.29 20.67
N LYS A 242 5.14 2.43 21.59
CA LYS A 242 5.09 2.72 23.03
C LYS A 242 6.45 2.66 23.73
N SER A 243 7.51 2.21 23.03
CA SER A 243 8.84 2.12 23.61
C SER A 243 9.35 3.50 24.06
N GLN A 244 10.17 3.51 25.11
CA GLN A 244 10.71 4.74 25.70
C GLN A 244 11.49 5.58 24.67
N GLU A 245 12.19 4.95 23.73
CA GLU A 245 12.95 5.63 22.67
C GLU A 245 12.09 6.48 21.73
N HIS A 246 10.77 6.28 21.70
CA HIS A 246 9.85 7.01 20.83
C HIS A 246 9.10 8.14 21.54
N GLN A 247 9.18 8.26 22.87
CA GLN A 247 8.42 9.25 23.63
C GLN A 247 8.66 10.68 23.15
N GLN A 248 9.91 11.10 22.97
CA GLN A 248 10.25 12.43 22.47
C GLN A 248 9.66 12.68 21.07
N ARG A 249 9.72 11.68 20.19
CA ARG A 249 9.16 11.78 18.85
C ARG A 249 7.64 11.84 18.87
N LEU A 250 6.97 11.10 19.76
CA LEU A 250 5.52 11.17 19.92
C LEU A 250 5.08 12.56 20.36
N THR A 251 5.75 13.17 21.36
CA THR A 251 5.47 14.55 21.77
C THR A 251 5.60 15.52 20.59
N GLN A 252 6.66 15.38 19.78
CA GLN A 252 6.83 16.17 18.57
C GLN A 252 5.69 15.94 17.56
N ILE A 253 5.29 14.69 17.32
CA ILE A 253 4.20 14.35 16.40
C ILE A 253 2.89 15.01 16.84
N PHE A 254 2.52 14.91 18.12
CA PHE A 254 1.28 15.53 18.63
C PHE A 254 1.32 17.06 18.57
N SER A 255 2.52 17.66 18.65
CA SER A 255 2.68 19.10 18.43
C SER A 255 2.59 19.50 16.96
N GLU A 256 3.15 18.69 16.05
CA GLU A 256 3.14 18.94 14.59
C GLU A 256 1.79 18.63 13.94
N LEU A 257 1.02 17.73 14.55
CA LEU A 257 -0.25 17.23 14.04
C LEU A 257 -1.31 17.21 15.16
N PRO A 258 -1.82 18.38 15.60
CA PRO A 258 -2.76 18.49 16.71
C PRO A 258 -4.08 17.73 16.48
N GLU A 259 -4.47 17.50 15.23
CA GLU A 259 -5.67 16.74 14.86
C GLU A 259 -5.48 15.22 14.94
N LEU A 260 -4.27 14.73 15.20
CA LEU A 260 -3.96 13.30 15.23
C LEU A 260 -4.89 12.48 16.15
N PRO A 261 -5.28 12.93 17.36
CA PRO A 261 -6.23 12.18 18.18
C PRO A 261 -7.55 11.89 17.46
N LYS A 262 -8.14 12.89 16.79
CA LYS A 262 -9.37 12.70 16.00
C LYS A 262 -9.14 11.69 14.87
N ILE A 263 -8.00 11.76 14.19
CA ILE A 263 -7.66 10.82 13.10
C ILE A 263 -7.48 9.40 13.63
N LEU A 264 -6.85 9.22 14.80
CA LEU A 264 -6.69 7.91 15.44
C LEU A 264 -8.07 7.29 15.72
N ASP A 265 -9.01 8.05 16.25
CA ASP A 265 -10.37 7.58 16.50
C ASP A 265 -11.10 7.23 15.18
N GLU A 266 -11.01 8.09 14.16
CA GLU A 266 -11.58 7.82 12.82
C GLU A 266 -11.02 6.54 12.18
N MET A 267 -9.74 6.23 12.42
CA MET A 267 -9.06 5.04 11.91
C MET A 267 -9.24 3.81 12.82
N GLY A 268 -9.91 3.93 13.97
CA GLY A 268 -10.15 2.85 14.92
C GLY A 268 -8.96 2.48 15.82
N TYR A 269 -8.03 3.41 16.04
CA TYR A 269 -6.80 3.23 16.84
C TYR A 269 -6.86 3.89 18.22
N SER A 270 -8.06 4.10 18.77
CA SER A 270 -8.26 4.78 20.04
C SER A 270 -7.44 4.17 21.18
N GLU A 271 -6.46 4.95 21.66
CA GLU A 271 -5.88 4.82 23.00
C GLU A 271 -5.59 6.24 23.47
N THR A 272 -6.44 6.75 24.37
CA THR A 272 -6.20 7.95 25.15
C THR A 272 -4.87 7.77 25.89
N PRO A 273 -3.86 8.63 25.71
CA PRO A 273 -2.77 8.70 26.67
C PRO A 273 -3.43 9.08 28.00
N GLN A 274 -3.33 8.21 29.02
CA GLN A 274 -3.54 8.65 30.39
C GLN A 274 -2.62 9.85 30.60
N GLN A 275 -3.22 11.03 30.68
CA GLN A 275 -2.57 12.26 31.10
C GLN A 275 -2.17 12.07 32.56
N ASN A 276 -0.99 11.50 32.79
CA ASN A 276 -0.19 11.84 33.96
C ASN A 276 0.81 12.92 33.52
N PHE A 277 0.28 14.09 33.18
CA PHE A 277 1.05 15.32 33.38
C PHE A 277 0.77 15.75 34.81
N ALA A 278 1.81 15.63 35.62
CA ALA A 278 1.83 15.98 37.03
C ALA A 278 1.23 17.37 37.30
N ALA A 279 0.43 17.45 38.35
CA ALA A 279 0.43 18.56 39.30
C ALA A 279 0.90 18.00 40.65
#